data_AF-A0A949I538-F1
#
_entry.id   AF-A0A949I538-F1
#
_cell.length_a   1.000
_cell.length_b   1.000
_cell.length_c   1.000
_cell.angle_alpha   90.00
_cell.angle_beta   90.00
_cell.angle_gamma   90.00
#
_symmetry.space_group_name_H-M   'P 1'
#
loop_
_entity.id
_entity.type
_entity.pdbx_description
1 polymer ?
#
loop_
_entity_poly.entity_id
_entity_poly.type
_entity_poly.pdbx_seq_one_letter_code
_entity_poly.pdbx_strand_id
1 'polypeptide(L)'
;IDQNVTLFTASDFNRTFPSNGQGSDHAWGSHHFVVGGAVKGGQMVGTFPDITVGGADDVGNGQFIPTTSIDQLGASIAAWYGVSSTDQDTLFPLLGRFATRTLPLFV
;
A
#
# COMPACT_ATOMS: atom_id res chain seq x y z
N ILE A 1 -12.57 -8.22 17.14
CA ILE A 1 -13.08 -7.31 16.09
C ILE A 1 -14.00 -8.13 15.20
N ASP A 2 -15.14 -7.58 14.80
CA ASP A 2 -16.13 -8.26 13.96
C ASP A 2 -15.55 -8.60 12.56
N GLN A 3 -16.08 -9.63 11.91
CA GLN A 3 -15.64 -10.05 10.57
C GLN A 3 -16.09 -9.09 9.46
N ASN A 4 -17.09 -8.26 9.72
CA ASN A 4 -17.70 -7.36 8.74
C ASN A 4 -17.17 -5.92 8.84
N VAL A 5 -16.17 -5.67 9.68
CA VAL A 5 -15.59 -4.33 9.88
C VAL A 5 -14.08 -4.39 9.71
N THR A 6 -13.58 -3.57 8.78
CA THR A 6 -12.16 -3.36 8.53
C THR A 6 -11.84 -1.87 8.59
N LEU A 7 -10.81 -1.52 9.35
CA LEU A 7 -10.20 -0.20 9.38
C LEU A 7 -8.93 -0.25 8.54
N PHE A 8 -8.69 0.80 7.76
CA PHE A 8 -7.44 0.95 7.02
C PHE A 8 -7.02 2.41 6.95
N THR A 9 -5.73 2.64 6.76
CA THR A 9 -5.19 3.96 6.45
C THR A 9 -5.06 4.13 4.94
N ALA A 10 -5.27 5.35 4.44
CA ALA A 10 -5.00 5.72 3.06
C ALA A 10 -4.35 7.12 3.02
N SER A 11 -3.45 7.35 2.07
CA SER A 11 -2.81 8.65 1.84
C SER A 11 -2.37 8.76 0.39
N ASP A 12 -2.65 9.90 -0.23
CA ASP A 12 -2.12 10.26 -1.56
C ASP A 12 -0.83 11.10 -1.48
N PHE A 13 -0.41 11.44 -0.25
CA PHE A 13 0.77 12.26 0.01
C PHE A 13 1.78 11.52 0.88
N ASN A 14 3.07 11.75 0.59
CA ASN A 14 4.20 11.25 1.37
C ASN A 14 5.29 12.34 1.46
N ARG A 15 6.46 11.96 1.98
CA ARG A 15 7.64 12.82 2.05
C ARG A 15 8.91 12.00 1.89
N THR A 16 9.99 12.65 1.50
CA THR A 16 11.34 12.07 1.54
C THR A 16 11.70 11.67 2.96
N PHE A 17 12.53 10.64 3.11
CA PHE A 17 12.94 10.17 4.44
C PHE A 17 13.69 11.25 5.24
N PRO A 18 14.68 11.96 4.66
CA PRO A 18 15.19 13.19 5.26
C PRO A 18 14.12 14.26 5.35
N SER A 19 14.05 14.93 6.51
CA SER A 19 13.11 16.04 6.70
C SER A 19 13.61 17.34 6.07
N ASN A 20 12.77 18.00 5.28
CA ASN A 20 12.98 19.37 4.79
C ASN A 20 12.51 20.48 5.76
N GLY A 21 11.84 20.11 6.86
CA GLY A 21 11.23 21.05 7.82
C GLY A 21 9.97 21.79 7.35
N GLN A 22 9.41 21.46 6.18
CA GLN A 22 8.32 22.21 5.52
C GLN A 22 7.09 21.34 5.21
N GLY A 23 7.07 20.07 5.65
CA GLY A 23 5.92 19.17 5.50
C GLY A 23 6.20 17.99 4.57
N SER A 24 5.28 17.75 3.63
CA SER A 24 5.37 16.72 2.59
C SER A 24 6.37 17.10 1.50
N ASP A 25 6.93 16.09 0.86
CA ASP A 25 7.80 16.22 -0.32
C ASP A 25 7.44 15.14 -1.34
N HIS A 26 7.96 15.23 -2.56
CA HIS A 26 7.66 14.25 -3.60
C HIS A 26 8.37 12.92 -3.29
N ALA A 27 7.64 11.97 -2.71
CA ALA A 27 8.09 10.61 -2.46
C ALA A 27 6.91 9.63 -2.59
N TRP A 28 7.20 8.33 -2.63
CA TRP A 28 6.20 7.28 -2.86
C TRP A 28 6.01 6.33 -1.66
N GLY A 29 7.03 6.17 -0.82
CA GLY A 29 7.03 5.21 0.29
C GLY A 29 6.05 5.57 1.42
N SER A 30 5.19 4.62 1.79
CA SER A 30 4.32 4.68 2.98
C SER A 30 4.15 3.29 3.62
N HIS A 31 3.69 3.29 4.87
CA HIS A 31 3.17 2.09 5.52
C HIS A 31 1.69 2.30 5.83
N HIS A 32 0.86 1.36 5.37
CA HIS A 32 -0.56 1.37 5.65
C HIS A 32 -0.92 0.27 6.64
N PHE A 33 -1.78 0.60 7.61
CA PHE A 33 -2.39 -0.39 8.49
C PHE A 33 -3.70 -0.86 7.88
N VAL A 34 -3.97 -2.16 8.00
CA VAL A 34 -5.26 -2.80 7.72
C VAL A 34 -5.58 -3.67 8.92
N VAL A 35 -6.71 -3.42 9.57
CA VAL A 35 -7.07 -4.02 10.87
C VAL A 35 -8.54 -4.39 10.86
N GLY A 36 -8.88 -5.62 11.21
CA GLY A 36 -10.25 -6.12 11.15
C GLY A 36 -10.35 -7.56 11.62
N GLY A 37 -11.55 -8.06 11.89
CA GLY A 37 -11.74 -9.47 12.25
C GLY A 37 -11.43 -10.41 11.09
N ALA A 38 -11.74 -9.98 9.86
CA ALA A 38 -11.46 -10.74 8.64
C ALA A 38 -10.03 -10.55 8.12
N VAL A 39 -9.23 -9.67 8.74
CA VAL A 39 -7.85 -9.43 8.31
C VAL A 39 -6.98 -10.58 8.81
N LYS A 40 -6.18 -11.16 7.90
CA LYS A 40 -5.05 -12.01 8.24
C LYS A 40 -3.99 -11.15 8.96
N GLY A 41 -4.14 -10.97 10.26
CA GLY A 41 -3.25 -10.12 11.07
C GLY A 41 -1.85 -10.72 11.28
N GLY A 42 -0.96 -9.93 11.87
CA GLY A 42 0.38 -10.40 12.26
C GLY A 42 1.38 -10.54 11.10
N GLN A 43 1.08 -9.96 9.93
CA GLN A 43 1.95 -9.98 8.76
C GLN A 43 2.33 -8.56 8.33
N MET A 44 3.53 -8.43 7.76
CA MET A 44 3.86 -7.32 6.88
C MET A 44 3.71 -7.81 5.44
N VAL A 45 2.93 -7.09 4.64
CA VAL A 45 2.75 -7.39 3.22
C VAL A 45 3.58 -6.41 2.41
N GLY A 46 4.35 -6.94 1.45
CA GLY A 46 5.39 -6.20 0.74
C GLY A 46 6.77 -6.43 1.36
N THR A 47 7.77 -5.73 0.86
CA THR A 47 9.16 -5.82 1.35
C THR A 47 9.53 -4.50 2.04
N PHE A 48 10.08 -4.59 3.25
CA PHE A 48 10.63 -3.42 3.92
C PHE A 48 11.96 -3.04 3.26
N PRO A 49 12.15 -1.78 2.82
CA PRO A 49 13.36 -1.37 2.11
C PRO A 49 14.55 -1.18 3.07
N ASP A 50 15.76 -1.21 2.52
CA ASP A 50 16.93 -0.61 3.18
C ASP A 50 16.78 0.91 3.20
N ILE A 51 16.56 1.46 4.39
CA ILE A 51 16.33 2.90 4.61
C ILE A 51 17.63 3.73 4.63
N THR A 52 18.77 3.14 4.34
CA THR A 52 20.04 3.86 4.21
C THR A 52 19.93 4.86 3.06
N VAL A 53 20.10 6.16 3.36
CA VAL A 53 20.06 7.22 2.33
C VAL A 53 21.25 7.06 1.38
N GLY A 54 20.97 7.06 0.08
CA GLY A 54 21.94 6.70 -0.97
C GLY A 54 22.26 5.20 -1.03
N GLY A 55 21.51 4.36 -0.31
CA GLY A 55 21.61 2.91 -0.33
C GLY A 55 20.94 2.30 -1.55
N ALA A 56 20.85 0.96 -1.58
CA ALA A 56 20.42 0.21 -2.76
C ALA A 56 18.96 0.47 -3.16
N ASP A 57 18.09 0.71 -2.18
CA ASP A 57 16.65 0.92 -2.40
C ASP A 57 16.28 2.41 -2.53
N ASP A 58 17.22 3.34 -2.25
CA ASP A 58 16.99 4.77 -2.41
C ASP A 58 17.15 5.17 -3.89
N VAL A 59 16.05 5.60 -4.51
CA VAL A 59 16.07 6.10 -5.89
C VAL A 59 16.52 7.58 -5.98
N GLY A 60 16.86 8.18 -4.84
CA GLY A 60 17.42 9.52 -4.70
C GLY A 60 16.70 10.33 -3.62
N ASN A 61 17.46 11.09 -2.83
CA ASN A 61 16.95 11.97 -1.77
C ASN A 61 16.13 11.24 -0.68
N GLY A 62 16.40 9.96 -0.40
CA GLY A 62 15.61 9.17 0.54
C GLY A 62 14.20 8.89 0.03
N GLN A 63 14.07 8.64 -1.27
CA GLN A 63 12.83 8.23 -1.92
C GLN A 63 12.91 6.72 -2.15
N PHE A 64 11.91 6.01 -1.64
CA PHE A 64 11.83 4.56 -1.78
C PHE A 64 10.58 4.22 -2.61
N ILE A 65 10.75 3.37 -3.62
CA ILE A 65 9.63 2.88 -4.43
C ILE A 65 9.02 1.66 -3.73
N PRO A 66 7.74 1.70 -3.33
CA PRO A 66 7.09 0.54 -2.73
C PRO A 66 7.08 -0.67 -3.67
N THR A 67 7.31 -1.85 -3.12
CA THR A 67 7.09 -3.12 -3.85
C THR A 67 5.61 -3.43 -4.07
N THR A 68 4.72 -2.65 -3.44
CA THR A 68 3.29 -2.87 -3.39
C THR A 68 2.56 -1.57 -3.68
N SER A 69 1.66 -1.60 -4.65
CA SER A 69 0.90 -0.43 -5.09
C SER A 69 -0.33 -0.17 -4.21
N ILE A 70 -0.71 1.10 -4.11
CA ILE A 70 -2.00 1.50 -3.53
C ILE A 70 -3.19 0.89 -4.28
N ASP A 71 -3.07 0.67 -5.59
CA ASP A 71 -4.08 -0.01 -6.41
C ASP A 71 -4.27 -1.46 -5.95
N GLN A 72 -3.19 -2.18 -5.62
CA GLN A 72 -3.28 -3.56 -5.12
C GLN A 72 -3.90 -3.58 -3.70
N LEU A 73 -3.56 -2.61 -2.84
CA LEU A 73 -4.19 -2.45 -1.52
C LEU A 73 -5.69 -2.19 -1.65
N GLY A 74 -6.07 -1.20 -2.46
CA GLY A 74 -7.46 -0.83 -2.72
C GLY A 74 -8.26 -1.98 -3.34
N ALA A 75 -7.70 -2.66 -4.35
CA ALA A 75 -8.34 -3.82 -4.98
C ALA A 75 -8.58 -4.96 -3.99
N SER A 76 -7.67 -5.18 -3.05
CA SER A 76 -7.84 -6.20 -2.00
C SER A 76 -8.99 -5.89 -1.05
N ILE A 77 -9.10 -4.63 -0.63
CA ILE A 77 -10.19 -4.17 0.24
C ILE A 77 -11.51 -4.19 -0.53
N ALA A 78 -11.52 -3.76 -1.79
CA ALA A 78 -12.70 -3.80 -2.65
C ALA A 78 -13.19 -5.24 -2.88
N ALA A 79 -12.27 -6.18 -3.10
CA ALA A 79 -12.59 -7.60 -3.24
C ALA A 79 -13.25 -8.16 -1.97
N TRP A 80 -12.71 -7.83 -0.78
CA TRP A 80 -13.33 -8.21 0.49
C TRP A 80 -14.72 -7.59 0.68
N TYR A 81 -14.92 -6.37 0.17
CA TYR A 81 -16.23 -5.70 0.17
C TYR A 81 -17.21 -6.26 -0.88
N GLY A 82 -16.80 -7.24 -1.69
CA GLY A 82 -17.63 -7.92 -2.69
C GLY A 82 -17.64 -7.26 -4.08
N VAL A 83 -16.72 -6.33 -4.36
CA VAL A 83 -16.59 -5.69 -5.68
C VAL A 83 -16.06 -6.70 -6.70
N SER A 84 -16.72 -6.78 -7.86
CA SER A 84 -16.33 -7.71 -8.93
C SER A 84 -14.96 -7.36 -9.53
N SER A 85 -14.27 -8.35 -10.10
CA SER A 85 -12.97 -8.12 -10.76
C SER A 85 -13.04 -7.14 -11.93
N THR A 86 -14.15 -7.10 -12.67
CA THR A 86 -14.39 -6.15 -13.77
C THR A 86 -14.51 -4.72 -13.27
N ASP A 87 -15.26 -4.52 -12.18
CA ASP A 87 -15.40 -3.18 -11.58
C ASP A 87 -14.07 -2.71 -10.97
N GLN A 88 -13.26 -3.63 -10.44
CA GLN A 88 -11.93 -3.31 -9.93
C GLN A 88 -11.00 -2.75 -11.03
N ASP A 89 -11.08 -3.21 -12.28
CA ASP A 89 -10.28 -2.63 -13.38
C ASP A 89 -10.69 -1.18 -13.70
N THR A 90 -11.94 -0.81 -13.40
CA THR A 90 -12.44 0.56 -13.54
C THR A 90 -11.99 1.45 -12.38
N LEU A 91 -12.02 0.92 -11.16
CA LEU A 91 -11.62 1.64 -9.94
C LEU A 91 -10.10 1.80 -9.81
N PHE A 92 -9.32 0.83 -10.28
CA PHE A 92 -7.87 0.75 -10.15
C PHE A 92 -7.22 0.54 -11.53
N PRO A 93 -7.08 1.60 -12.35
CA PRO A 93 -6.67 1.46 -13.76
C PRO A 93 -5.26 0.90 -13.96
N LEU A 94 -4.38 0.98 -12.95
CA LEU A 94 -3.02 0.43 -13.04
C LEU A 94 -2.95 -1.03 -12.59
N LEU A 95 -4.04 -1.60 -12.08
CA LEU A 95 -4.08 -2.98 -11.55
C LEU A 95 -3.65 -4.03 -12.57
N GLY A 96 -3.98 -3.82 -13.85
CA GLY A 96 -3.56 -4.66 -14.97
C GLY A 96 -2.05 -4.71 -15.22
N ARG A 97 -1.25 -3.83 -14.61
CA ARG A 97 0.21 -3.83 -14.71
C ARG A 97 0.88 -4.81 -13.76
N PHE A 98 0.12 -5.41 -12.83
CA PHE A 98 0.66 -6.30 -11.79
C PHE A 98 0.25 -7.74 -12.07
N ALA A 99 1.23 -8.67 -12.01
CA ALA A 99 0.97 -10.10 -12.11
C ALA A 99 0.10 -10.61 -10.94
N THR A 100 0.33 -10.06 -9.74
CA THR A 100 -0.50 -10.27 -8.55
C THR A 100 -1.38 -9.04 -8.36
N ARG A 101 -2.68 -9.16 -8.59
CA ARG A 101 -3.61 -8.03 -8.57
C ARG A 101 -4.06 -7.67 -7.15
N THR A 102 -4.29 -8.67 -6.29
CA THR A 102 -4.69 -8.48 -4.90
C THR A 102 -3.64 -9.03 -3.94
N LEU A 103 -3.65 -8.49 -2.73
CA LEU A 103 -2.77 -8.82 -1.62
C LEU A 103 -3.49 -9.79 -0.68
N PRO A 104 -2.74 -10.66 0.03
CA PRO A 104 -3.30 -11.68 0.92
C PRO A 104 -3.75 -11.10 2.28
N LEU A 105 -4.60 -10.06 2.27
CA LEU A 105 -4.99 -9.32 3.46
C LEU A 105 -6.12 -9.96 4.26
N PHE A 106 -7.04 -10.69 3.62
CA PHE A 106 -8.25 -11.21 4.24
C PHE A 106 -8.29 -12.74 4.27
N VAL A 107 -8.97 -13.32 5.28
CA VAL A 107 -9.20 -14.78 5.40
C VAL A 107 -10.17 -15.32 4.39
#